data_AF-A0A1G5AIY5-F1
#
_entry.id   AF-A0A1G5AIY5-F1
#
_cell.length_a   1.000
_cell.length_b   1.000
_cell.length_c   1.000
_cell.angle_alpha   90.00
_cell.angle_beta   90.00
_cell.angle_gamma   90.00
#
_symmetry.space_group_name_H-M   'P 1'
#
loop_
_entity.id
_entity.type
_entity.pdbx_description
1 polymer ?
#
loop_
_entity_poly.entity_id
_entity_poly.type
_entity_poly.pdbx_seq_one_letter_code
_entity_poly.pdbx_strand_id
1 'polypeptide(L)'
;MEISEMIQVVQAKAVEIADEEIRKYNKDFPEITLTDEAKEAVRVCSTSQLTLQLSKCRFKEGEDPDELFNNWFATNEEEDLRKACRHCLEAEAKKIREAGSKNLSSLDIYLKKHLGDIHEID
;
A
#
# COMPACT_ATOMS: atom_id res chain seq x y z
N MET A 1 -6.44 22.43 19.62
CA MET A 1 -5.72 21.23 19.17
C MET A 1 -4.37 21.68 18.64
N GLU A 2 -3.28 21.08 19.10
CA GLU A 2 -1.93 21.39 18.64
C GLU A 2 -1.68 20.72 17.28
N ILE A 3 -0.76 21.27 16.46
CA ILE A 3 -0.39 20.68 15.15
C ILE A 3 0.05 19.21 15.29
N SER A 4 0.63 18.86 16.44
CA SER A 4 1.05 17.50 16.79
C SER A 4 -0.11 16.49 16.84
N GLU A 5 -1.28 16.89 17.33
CA GLU A 5 -2.46 16.03 17.44
C GLU A 5 -3.06 15.74 16.05
N MET A 6 -3.07 16.73 15.16
CA MET A 6 -3.54 16.56 13.77
C MET A 6 -2.65 15.60 12.97
N ILE A 7 -1.34 15.68 13.18
CA ILE A 7 -0.40 14.77 12.52
C ILE A 7 -0.67 13.31 12.92
N GLN A 8 -1.01 13.05 14.19
CA GLN A 8 -1.33 11.70 14.64
C GLN A 8 -2.61 11.14 14.00
N VAL A 9 -3.66 11.95 13.89
CA VAL A 9 -4.92 11.57 13.23
C VAL A 9 -4.66 11.19 11.77
N VAL A 10 -3.87 12.01 11.07
CA VAL A 10 -3.49 11.80 9.67
C VAL A 10 -2.68 10.52 9.50
N GLN A 11 -1.67 10.31 10.35
CA GLN A 11 -0.84 9.11 10.31
C GLN A 11 -1.67 7.84 10.58
N ALA A 12 -2.57 7.88 11.56
CA ALA A 12 -3.46 6.77 11.86
C ALA A 12 -4.36 6.42 10.66
N LYS A 13 -4.97 7.43 10.04
CA LYS A 13 -5.81 7.22 8.85
C LYS A 13 -5.02 6.66 7.65
N ALA A 14 -3.81 7.17 7.44
CA ALA A 14 -2.94 6.68 6.36
C ALA A 14 -2.55 5.21 6.55
N VAL A 15 -2.22 4.82 7.79
CA VAL A 15 -1.88 3.43 8.14
C VAL A 15 -3.11 2.52 8.01
N GLU A 16 -4.28 2.97 8.44
CA GLU A 16 -5.54 2.24 8.28
C GLU A 16 -5.80 1.89 6.80
N ILE A 17 -5.72 2.88 5.91
CA ILE A 17 -5.92 2.68 4.47
C ILE A 17 -4.86 1.77 3.88
N ALA A 18 -3.60 1.92 4.28
CA ALA A 18 -2.52 1.04 3.83
C ALA A 18 -2.78 -0.42 4.23
N ASP A 19 -3.16 -0.67 5.48
CA ASP A 19 -3.46 -2.02 5.97
C ASP A 19 -4.69 -2.63 5.27
N GLU A 20 -5.72 -1.83 4.98
CA GLU A 20 -6.85 -2.27 4.17
C GLU A 20 -6.43 -2.70 2.77
N GLU A 21 -5.65 -1.88 2.07
CA GLU A 21 -5.18 -2.19 0.71
C GLU A 21 -4.21 -3.38 0.70
N ILE A 22 -3.35 -3.53 1.71
CA ILE A 22 -2.51 -4.72 1.90
C ILE A 22 -3.37 -5.99 2.04
N ARG A 23 -4.44 -5.94 2.86
CA ARG A 23 -5.36 -7.08 3.04
C ARG A 23 -6.10 -7.42 1.74
N LYS A 24 -6.59 -6.42 1.01
CA LYS A 24 -7.23 -6.62 -0.30
C LYS A 24 -6.25 -7.24 -1.29
N TYR A 25 -5.04 -6.69 -1.38
CA TYR A 25 -4.02 -7.19 -2.29
C TYR A 25 -3.63 -8.64 -1.99
N ASN A 26 -3.43 -9.01 -0.72
CA ASN A 26 -3.16 -10.40 -0.34
C ASN A 26 -4.32 -11.36 -0.69
N LYS A 27 -5.56 -10.87 -0.68
CA LYS A 27 -6.72 -11.66 -1.08
C LYS A 27 -6.82 -11.81 -2.59
N ASP A 28 -6.51 -10.76 -3.33
CA ASP A 28 -6.57 -10.72 -4.79
C ASP A 28 -5.39 -11.47 -5.44
N PHE A 29 -4.24 -11.50 -4.75
CA PHE A 29 -2.99 -12.13 -5.20
C PHE A 29 -2.39 -13.06 -4.13
N PRO A 30 -3.08 -14.16 -3.76
CA PRO A 30 -2.62 -15.07 -2.70
C PRO A 30 -1.29 -15.77 -3.02
N GLU A 31 -0.86 -15.78 -4.28
CA GLU A 31 0.42 -16.35 -4.72
C GLU A 31 1.63 -15.48 -4.34
N ILE A 32 1.40 -14.20 -4.00
CA ILE A 32 2.47 -13.28 -3.58
C ILE A 32 2.47 -13.20 -2.06
N THR A 33 3.54 -13.70 -1.45
CA THR A 33 3.79 -13.44 -0.03
C THR A 33 4.47 -12.08 0.12
N LEU A 34 3.69 -11.05 0.49
CA LEU A 34 4.25 -9.74 0.81
C LEU A 34 5.16 -9.83 2.05
N THR A 35 6.40 -9.37 1.91
CA THR A 35 7.35 -9.30 3.03
C THR A 35 6.96 -8.19 4.00
N ASP A 36 7.50 -8.23 5.22
CA ASP A 36 7.21 -7.19 6.20
C ASP A 36 7.80 -5.84 5.80
N GLU A 37 8.93 -5.83 5.09
CA GLU A 37 9.51 -4.62 4.49
C GLU A 37 8.59 -4.03 3.42
N ALA A 38 7.96 -4.87 2.59
CA ALA A 38 7.03 -4.41 1.57
C ALA A 38 5.78 -3.79 2.20
N LYS A 39 5.22 -4.41 3.25
CA LYS A 39 4.08 -3.85 4.00
C LYS A 39 4.44 -2.51 4.63
N GLU A 40 5.63 -2.41 5.24
CA GLU A 40 6.09 -1.18 5.85
C GLU A 40 6.34 -0.07 4.83
N ALA A 41 6.90 -0.40 3.67
CA ALA A 41 7.07 0.55 2.58
C ALA A 41 5.72 1.17 2.14
N VAL A 42 4.65 0.37 2.07
CA VAL A 42 3.31 0.84 1.74
C VAL A 42 2.75 1.78 2.81
N ARG A 43 2.95 1.47 4.10
CA ARG A 43 2.53 2.35 5.21
C ARG A 43 3.26 3.69 5.20
N VAL A 44 4.58 3.67 4.98
CA VAL A 44 5.40 4.88 4.88
C VAL A 44 4.99 5.71 3.66
N CYS A 45 4.73 5.05 2.52
CA CYS A 45 4.25 5.71 1.31
C CYS A 45 2.90 6.41 1.55
N SER A 46 1.92 5.69 2.10
CA SER A 46 0.61 6.22 2.45
C SER A 46 0.71 7.41 3.41
N THR A 47 1.51 7.26 4.47
CA THR A 47 1.72 8.31 5.47
C THR A 47 2.33 9.55 4.86
N SER A 48 3.38 9.39 4.05
CA SER A 48 4.06 10.51 3.38
C SER A 48 3.12 11.23 2.41
N GLN A 49 2.36 10.47 1.61
CA GLN A 49 1.38 11.00 0.68
C GLN A 49 0.33 11.83 1.42
N LEU A 50 -0.34 11.26 2.42
CA LEU A 50 -1.42 11.96 3.12
C LEU A 50 -0.91 13.17 3.93
N THR A 51 0.29 13.07 4.50
CA THR A 51 0.94 14.19 5.20
C THR A 51 1.22 15.36 4.25
N LEU A 52 1.64 15.11 3.01
CA LEU A 52 1.83 16.17 2.01
C LEU A 52 0.51 16.87 1.65
N GLN A 53 -0.57 16.09 1.55
CA GLN A 53 -1.90 16.62 1.20
C GLN A 53 -2.57 17.37 2.34
N LEU A 54 -2.14 17.17 3.59
CA LEU A 54 -2.65 17.89 4.75
C LEU A 54 -2.57 19.42 4.58
N SER A 55 -1.55 19.91 3.86
CA SER A 55 -1.41 21.32 3.53
C SER A 55 -2.62 21.92 2.77
N LYS A 56 -3.41 21.08 2.10
CA LYS A 56 -4.63 21.47 1.38
C LYS A 56 -5.89 21.42 2.25
N CYS A 57 -5.84 20.72 3.38
CA CYS A 57 -6.94 20.65 4.33
C CYS A 57 -7.01 21.98 5.10
N ARG A 58 -8.07 22.76 4.87
CA ARG A 58 -8.27 24.05 5.54
C ARG A 58 -9.03 23.84 6.84
N PHE A 59 -8.31 23.80 7.94
CA PHE A 59 -8.89 23.78 9.27
C PHE A 59 -9.51 25.15 9.60
N LYS A 60 -10.76 25.16 10.04
CA LYS A 60 -11.46 26.36 10.50
C LYS A 60 -11.58 26.33 12.03
N GLU A 61 -11.45 27.50 12.65
CA GLU A 61 -11.68 27.63 14.09
C GLU A 61 -13.14 27.32 14.44
N GLY A 62 -13.34 26.45 15.44
CA GLY A 62 -14.67 26.09 15.97
C GLY A 62 -15.30 24.82 15.38
N GLU A 63 -14.69 24.19 14.37
CA GLU A 63 -15.11 22.88 13.86
C GLU A 63 -14.30 21.74 14.52
N ASP A 64 -14.90 20.55 14.65
CA ASP A 64 -14.19 19.35 15.12
C ASP A 64 -13.15 18.93 14.07
N PRO A 65 -11.84 18.97 14.39
CA PRO A 65 -10.79 18.65 13.44
C PRO A 65 -10.87 17.23 12.88
N ASP A 66 -11.35 16.27 13.67
CA ASP A 66 -11.48 14.87 13.22
C ASP A 66 -12.60 14.76 12.19
N GLU A 67 -13.74 15.40 12.43
CA GLU A 67 -14.86 15.40 11.51
C GLU A 67 -14.50 16.15 10.21
N LEU A 68 -13.85 17.31 10.32
CA LEU A 68 -13.40 18.10 9.17
C LEU A 68 -12.40 17.30 8.33
N PHE A 69 -11.40 16.70 8.96
CA PHE A 69 -10.40 15.89 8.27
C PHE A 69 -11.03 14.68 7.58
N ASN A 70 -11.88 13.92 8.28
CA ASN A 70 -12.51 12.73 7.71
C ASN A 70 -13.42 13.07 6.52
N ASN A 71 -14.19 14.17 6.61
CA ASN A 71 -15.03 14.64 5.52
C ASN A 71 -14.20 15.09 4.30
N TRP A 72 -13.14 15.87 4.54
CA TRP A 72 -12.22 16.28 3.49
C TRP A 72 -11.52 15.08 2.85
N PHE A 73 -11.02 14.15 3.66
CA PHE A 73 -10.32 12.95 3.23
C PHE A 73 -11.20 12.09 2.30
N ALA A 74 -12.42 11.75 2.75
CA ALA A 74 -13.35 10.92 2.00
C ALA A 74 -13.74 11.55 0.64
N THR A 75 -13.83 12.88 0.59
CA THR A 75 -14.26 13.59 -0.63
C THR A 75 -13.12 13.83 -1.62
N ASN A 76 -11.88 13.98 -1.15
CA ASN A 76 -10.80 14.52 -1.97
C ASN A 76 -9.59 13.59 -2.12
N GLU A 77 -9.23 12.81 -1.09
CA GLU A 77 -7.92 12.14 -1.04
C GLU A 77 -8.00 10.62 -0.89
N GLU A 78 -9.13 10.07 -0.42
CA GLU A 78 -9.23 8.62 -0.15
C GLU A 78 -8.92 7.77 -1.39
N GLU A 79 -9.54 8.11 -2.54
CA GLU A 79 -9.36 7.33 -3.77
C GLU A 79 -7.90 7.39 -4.27
N ASP A 80 -7.31 8.58 -4.22
CA ASP A 80 -5.93 8.81 -4.67
C ASP A 80 -4.92 8.14 -3.74
N LEU A 81 -5.17 8.17 -2.43
CA LEU A 81 -4.36 7.45 -1.45
C LEU A 81 -4.43 5.93 -1.68
N ARG A 82 -5.63 5.38 -1.93
CA ARG A 82 -5.79 3.96 -2.28
C ARG A 82 -5.08 3.60 -3.59
N LYS A 83 -5.12 4.46 -4.62
CA LYS A 83 -4.35 4.26 -5.87
C LYS A 83 -2.84 4.28 -5.60
N ALA A 84 -2.34 5.22 -4.81
CA ALA A 84 -0.93 5.29 -4.44
C ALA A 84 -0.47 4.02 -3.69
N CYS A 85 -1.27 3.54 -2.74
CA CYS A 85 -1.01 2.29 -2.02
C CYS A 85 -0.94 1.11 -3.01
N ARG A 86 -1.88 1.00 -3.95
CA ARG A 86 -1.88 -0.05 -4.97
C ARG A 86 -0.66 -0.02 -5.88
N HIS A 87 -0.27 1.15 -6.38
CA HIS A 87 0.95 1.29 -7.18
C HIS A 87 2.20 0.89 -6.39
N CYS A 88 2.26 1.24 -5.09
CA CYS A 88 3.36 0.83 -4.23
C CYS A 88 3.38 -0.69 -4.04
N LEU A 89 2.22 -1.31 -3.77
CA LEU A 89 2.07 -2.77 -3.66
C LEU A 89 2.50 -3.50 -4.93
N GLU A 90 2.10 -3.02 -6.11
CA GLU A 90 2.53 -3.59 -7.39
C GLU A 90 4.05 -3.48 -7.60
N ALA A 91 4.65 -2.35 -7.22
CA ALA A 91 6.09 -2.15 -7.28
C ALA A 91 6.84 -3.11 -6.35
N GLU A 92 6.38 -3.29 -5.11
CA GLU A 92 6.98 -4.23 -4.16
C GLU A 92 6.78 -5.69 -4.61
N ALA A 93 5.58 -6.05 -5.05
CA ALA A 93 5.27 -7.37 -5.59
C ALA A 93 6.16 -7.70 -6.80
N LYS A 94 6.41 -6.73 -7.68
CA LYS A 94 7.35 -6.88 -8.80
C LYS A 94 8.77 -7.17 -8.31
N LYS A 95 9.28 -6.43 -7.31
CA LYS A 95 10.60 -6.69 -6.71
C LYS A 95 10.70 -8.10 -6.13
N ILE A 96 9.66 -8.57 -5.44
CA ILE A 96 9.59 -9.92 -4.88
C ILE A 96 9.65 -10.98 -5.99
N ARG A 97 8.85 -10.82 -7.04
CA ARG A 97 8.85 -11.73 -8.21
C ARG A 97 10.22 -11.77 -8.90
N GLU A 98 10.84 -10.61 -9.09
CA GLU A 98 12.17 -10.49 -9.70
C GLU A 98 13.26 -11.13 -8.82
N ALA A 99 13.23 -10.91 -7.51
CA ALA A 99 14.16 -11.55 -6.57
C ALA A 99 14.02 -13.08 -6.58
N GLY A 100 12.78 -13.60 -6.60
CA GLY A 100 12.51 -15.03 -6.73
C GLY A 100 13.07 -15.62 -8.03
N SER A 101 12.93 -14.91 -9.15
CA SER A 101 13.46 -15.36 -10.45
C SER A 101 14.99 -15.41 -10.54
N LYS A 102 15.69 -14.52 -9.82
CA LYS A 102 17.16 -14.47 -9.78
C LYS A 102 17.77 -15.57 -8.89
N ASN A 103 16.98 -16.14 -7.98
CA ASN A 103 17.39 -17.20 -7.07
C ASN A 103 16.98 -18.61 -7.53
N LEU A 104 16.45 -18.74 -8.75
CA LEU A 104 16.15 -20.05 -9.32
C LEU A 104 17.44 -20.84 -9.52
N SER A 105 17.47 -22.08 -9.04
CA SER A 105 18.55 -23.02 -9.33
C SER A 105 18.67 -23.21 -10.84
N SER A 106 19.88 -23.49 -11.35
CA SER A 106 20.10 -23.84 -12.76
C SER A 106 19.14 -24.93 -13.26
N LEU A 107 18.72 -25.83 -12.35
CA LEU A 107 17.72 -26.86 -12.61
C LEU A 107 16.30 -26.26 -12.79
N ASP A 108 15.89 -25.32 -11.96
CA ASP A 108 14.57 -24.69 -12.05
C ASP A 108 14.43 -23.83 -13.31
N ILE A 109 15.51 -23.14 -13.70
CA ILE A 109 15.59 -22.41 -14.98
C ILE A 109 15.48 -23.38 -16.15
N TYR A 110 16.15 -24.52 -16.07
CA TYR A 110 16.11 -25.55 -17.10
C TYR A 110 14.71 -26.16 -17.24
N LEU A 111 14.08 -26.53 -16.12
CA LEU A 111 12.73 -27.07 -16.06
C LEU A 111 11.71 -26.06 -16.61
N LYS A 112 11.75 -24.79 -16.18
CA LYS A 112 10.86 -23.73 -16.70
C LYS A 112 11.01 -23.50 -18.21
N LYS A 113 12.22 -23.66 -18.74
CA LYS A 113 12.52 -23.47 -20.18
C LYS A 113 12.12 -24.68 -21.04
N HIS A 114 12.13 -25.90 -20.49
CA HIS A 114 11.92 -27.14 -21.25
C HIS A 114 10.58 -27.84 -20.97
N LEU A 115 9.90 -27.52 -19.87
CA LEU A 115 8.59 -28.09 -19.49
C LEU A 115 7.43 -27.08 -19.57
N GLY A 116 7.63 -25.94 -20.25
CA GLY A 116 6.79 -24.74 -20.18
C GLY A 116 5.29 -24.96 -19.90
N ASP A 117 4.72 -24.21 -18.96
CA ASP A 117 3.30 -24.12 -18.56
C ASP A 117 2.47 -25.43 -18.52
N ILE A 118 3.10 -26.61 -18.46
CA ILE A 118 2.39 -27.87 -18.20
C ILE A 118 2.42 -28.12 -16.70
N HIS A 119 1.59 -27.38 -15.97
CA HIS A 119 1.06 -27.77 -14.66
C HIS A 119 -0.28 -27.05 -14.43
N GLU A 120 -1.22 -27.24 -15.35
CA GLU A 120 -2.63 -27.37 -14.93
C GLU A 120 -2.74 -28.78 -14.34
N ILE A 121 -2.72 -28.87 -13.00
CA ILE A 121 -3.16 -30.09 -12.31
C ILE A 121 -4.69 -29.97 -12.19
N ASP A 122 -5.39 -30.92 -12.80
CA ASP A 122 -6.83 -31.20 -12.68
C ASP A 122 -7.20 -31.62 -11.23
#